data_AF-A0A2T6ABP6-F1
#
_entry.id   AF-A0A2T6ABP6-F1
#
_cell.length_a   1.000
_cell.length_b   1.000
_cell.length_c   1.000
_cell.angle_alpha   90.00
_cell.angle_beta   90.00
_cell.angle_gamma   90.00
#
_symmetry.space_group_name_H-M   'P 1'
#
loop_
_entity.id
_entity.type
_entity.pdbx_description
1 polymer ?
#
loop_
_entity_poly.entity_id
_entity_poly.type
_entity_poly.pdbx_seq_one_letter_code
_entity_poly.pdbx_strand_id
1 'polypeptide(L)' 'MCISAEAFALFLNLLPAAIIGSEPGRVVIHAETREAHWVAHEDKWCTMAPQIDRMERFAALSAD' A
#
# COMPACT_ATOMS: atom_id res chain seq x y z
N MET A 1 7.91 -0.87 5.50
CA MET A 1 8.01 0.42 6.23
C MET A 1 6.67 0.66 6.90
N CYS A 2 6.65 1.17 8.14
CA CYS A 2 5.41 1.44 8.88
C CYS A 2 5.39 2.86 9.42
N ILE A 3 4.21 3.46 9.49
CA ILE A 3 3.98 4.80 10.04
C ILE A 3 2.82 4.76 11.04
N SER A 4 2.70 5.78 11.89
CA SER A 4 1.60 5.87 12.85
C SER A 4 0.24 6.03 12.14
N ALA A 5 -0.84 5.71 12.84
CA ALA A 5 -2.20 5.92 12.33
C ALA A 5 -2.46 7.38 11.95
N GLU A 6 -1.98 8.34 12.73
CA GLU A 6 -2.15 9.77 12.49
C GLU A 6 -1.39 10.22 11.24
N ALA A 7 -0.13 9.77 11.09
CA ALA A 7 0.67 10.05 9.90
C ALA A 7 0.03 9.45 8.64
N PHE A 8 -0.52 8.24 8.75
CA PHE A 8 -1.22 7.61 7.64
C PHE A 8 -2.51 8.35 7.28
N ALA A 9 -3.32 8.75 8.27
CA ALA A 9 -4.52 9.55 8.04
C ALA A 9 -4.18 10.90 7.38
N LEU A 10 -3.10 11.57 7.81
CA LEU A 10 -2.63 12.80 7.16
C LEU A 10 -2.25 12.55 5.70
N PHE A 11 -1.50 11.47 5.43
CA PHE A 11 -1.12 11.10 4.07
C PHE A 11 -2.33 10.86 3.16
N LEU A 12 -3.35 10.13 3.64
CA LEU A 12 -4.56 9.89 2.85
C LEU A 12 -5.31 11.19 2.51
N ASN A 13 -5.27 12.20 3.38
CA ASN A 13 -5.89 13.50 3.10
C ASN A 13 -5.19 14.31 1.99
N LEU A 14 -3.97 13.94 1.60
CA LEU A 14 -3.25 14.57 0.50
C LEU A 14 -3.63 13.98 -0.87
N LEU A 15 -4.40 12.89 -0.88
CA LEU A 15 -4.74 12.14 -2.09
C LEU A 15 -6.20 12.38 -2.51
N PRO A 16 -6.51 12.30 -3.81
CA PRO A 16 -7.90 12.28 -4.27
C PRO A 16 -8.64 11.07 -3.71
N ALA A 17 -9.79 11.29 -3.08
CA ALA A 17 -10.58 10.19 -2.50
C ALA A 17 -10.96 9.10 -3.53
N ALA A 18 -11.11 9.47 -4.80
CA ALA A 18 -11.49 8.56 -5.88
C ALA A 18 -10.45 7.45 -6.17
N ILE A 19 -9.19 7.62 -5.75
CA ILE A 19 -8.13 6.60 -5.96
C ILE A 19 -7.87 5.76 -4.72
N ILE A 20 -8.65 5.94 -3.65
CA ILE A 20 -8.47 5.26 -2.37
C ILE A 20 -9.55 4.17 -2.22
N GLY A 21 -9.15 2.90 -2.32
CA GLY A 21 -9.93 1.76 -1.87
C GLY A 21 -9.68 1.48 -0.39
N SER A 22 -10.72 1.23 0.39
CA SER A 22 -10.61 0.94 1.83
C SER A 22 -11.43 -0.28 2.20
N GLU A 23 -10.80 -1.18 2.95
CA GLU A 23 -11.38 -2.36 3.57
C GLU A 23 -10.93 -2.43 5.04
N PRO A 24 -11.62 -3.17 5.92
CA PRO A 24 -11.18 -3.34 7.31
C PRO A 24 -9.73 -3.85 7.38
N GLY A 25 -8.85 -3.02 7.95
CA GLY A 25 -7.43 -3.35 8.11
C GLY A 25 -6.58 -3.24 6.84
N ARG A 26 -7.12 -2.75 5.71
CA ARG A 26 -6.38 -2.58 4.46
C ARG A 26 -6.83 -1.35 3.69
N VAL A 27 -5.87 -0.61 3.15
CA VAL A 27 -6.10 0.51 2.23
C VAL A 27 -5.26 0.29 0.98
N VAL A 28 -5.88 0.52 -0.17
CA VAL A 28 -5.23 0.41 -1.48
C VAL A 28 -5.32 1.76 -2.17
N ILE A 29 -4.19 2.28 -2.62
CA ILE A 29 -4.12 3.51 -3.40
C ILE A 29 -3.83 3.10 -4.85
N HIS A 30 -4.77 3.37 -5.75
CA HIS A 30 -4.68 3.06 -7.16
C HIS A 30 -3.89 4.16 -7.91
N ALA A 31 -2.58 4.22 -7.68
CA ALA A 31 -1.71 5.16 -8.39
C ALA A 31 -1.40 4.67 -9.81
N GLU A 32 -1.01 5.58 -10.70
CA GLU A 32 -0.86 5.32 -12.14
C GLU A 32 0.17 4.22 -12.46
N THR A 33 1.31 4.22 -11.76
CA THR A 33 2.39 3.26 -12.04
C THR A 33 2.14 1.91 -11.39
N ARG A 34 1.76 1.90 -10.10
CA ARG A 34 1.53 0.70 -9.29
C ARG A 34 0.58 1.00 -8.14
N GLU A 35 -0.14 -0.03 -7.69
CA GLU A 35 -0.94 0.06 -6.49
C GLU A 35 -0.06 0.13 -5.23
N ALA A 36 -0.40 1.02 -4.31
CA ALA A 36 0.22 1.06 -2.99
C ALA A 36 -0.73 0.46 -1.95
N HIS A 37 -0.34 -0.69 -1.40
CA HIS A 37 -1.11 -1.37 -0.37
C HIS A 37 -0.55 -1.06 1.02
N TRP A 38 -1.45 -0.66 1.91
CA TRP A 38 -1.21 -0.41 3.32
C TRP A 38 -2.08 -1.34 4.16
N VAL A 39 -1.48 -1.97 5.17
CA VAL A 39 -2.18 -2.87 6.09
C VAL A 39 -2.03 -2.40 7.52
N ALA A 40 -3.11 -2.52 8.29
CA ALA A 40 -3.09 -2.25 9.72
C ALA A 40 -2.26 -3.32 10.43
N HIS A 41 -1.36 -2.89 11.31
CA HIS A 41 -0.56 -3.75 12.15
C HIS A 41 -0.39 -3.06 13.50
N GLU A 42 -1.06 -3.59 14.53
CA GLU A 42 -1.12 -2.97 15.86
C GLU A 42 -1.64 -1.52 15.78
N ASP A 43 -0.84 -0.55 16.20
CA ASP A 43 -1.13 0.90 16.20
C ASP A 43 -0.61 1.61 14.95
N LYS A 44 -0.17 0.86 13.93
CA LYS A 44 0.52 1.37 12.74
C LYS A 44 -0.11 0.89 11.44
N TRP A 45 0.31 1.56 10.38
CA TRP A 45 0.03 1.17 9.01
C TRP A 45 1.34 0.87 8.30
N CYS A 46 1.43 -0.32 7.71
CA CYS A 46 2.62 -0.81 7.06
C CYS A 46 2.39 -0.96 5.55
N THR A 47 3.32 -0.47 4.74
CA THR A 47 3.29 -0.71 3.29
C THR A 47 3.68 -2.15 2.96
N MET A 48 3.01 -2.73 1.97
CA MET A 48 3.38 -4.03 1.37
C MET A 48 4.35 -3.91 0.19
N ALA A 49 4.82 -2.71 -0.15
CA ALA A 49 5.66 -2.48 -1.33
C ALA A 49 6.89 -3.42 -1.46
N PRO A 50 7.66 -3.71 -0.39
CA PRO A 50 8.80 -4.64 -0.52
C PRO A 50 8.39 -6.08 -0.87
N GLN A 51 7.26 -6.55 -0.34
CA GLN A 51 6.74 -7.88 -0.63
C GLN A 51 6.23 -7.97 -2.07
N ILE A 52 5.51 -6.94 -2.52
CA ILE A 52 4.97 -6.85 -3.87
C ILE A 52 6.10 -6.74 -4.90
N ASP A 53 7.08 -5.86 -4.69
CA ASP A 53 8.25 -5.72 -5.57
C ASP A 53 9.02 -7.04 -5.69
N ARG A 54 9.18 -7.76 -4.57
CA ARG A 54 9.80 -9.09 -4.59
C ARG A 54 8.99 -10.08 -5.44
N MET A 55 7.67 -10.14 -5.25
CA MET A 55 6.80 -11.05 -6.00
C MET A 55 6.83 -10.76 -7.50
N GLU A 56 6.76 -9.49 -7.91
CA GLU A 56 6.83 -9.08 -9.31
C GLU A 56 8.16 -9.49 -9.96
N ARG A 57 9.29 -9.30 -9.25
CA ARG A 57 10.60 -9.72 -9.74
C ARG A 57 10.70 -11.23 -9.94
N PHE A 58 10.17 -12.02 -9.01
CA PHE A 58 10.17 -13.49 -9.16
C PHE A 58 9.26 -13.95 -10.29
N ALA A 59 8.07 -13.34 -10.43
CA ALA A 59 7.16 -13.65 -11.53
C ALA A 59 7.81 -13.38 -12.90
N ALA A 60 8.55 -12.28 -13.03
CA ALA A 60 9.27 -11.94 -14.25
C ALA A 60 10.33 -12.99 -14.63
N LEU A 61 11.05 -13.56 -13.66
CA LEU A 61 12.06 -14.60 -13.90
C LEU A 61 11.47 -15.96 -14.29
N SER A 62 10.22 -16.23 -13.93
CA SER A 62 9.53 -17.49 -14.26
C SER A 62 8.79 -17.47 -15.60
N ALA A 63 8.77 -16.33 -16.28
CA ALA A 63 8.10 -16.14 -17.56
C ALA A 63 9.04 -16.30 -18.78
N ASP A 64 10.35 -16.50 -18.53
CA ASP A 64 11.40 -16.87 -19.49
C ASP A 64 11.65 -18.38 -19.49
#